data_AF-A0A9E2Y9Y8-F1
#
_entry.id   AF-A0A9E2Y9Y8-F1
#
_cell.length_a   1.000
_cell.length_b   1.000
_cell.length_c   1.000
_cell.angle_alpha   90.00
_cell.angle_beta   90.00
_cell.angle_gamma   90.00
#
_symmetry.space_group_name_H-M   'P 1'
#
loop_
_entity.id
_entity.type
_entity.pdbx_description
1 polymer ?
#
loop_
_entity_poly.entity_id
_entity_poly.type
_entity_poly.pdbx_seq_one_letter_code
_entity_poly.pdbx_strand_id
1 'polypeptide(L)'
;MQGRGPGEELLAVRVLTAISVAITAAGLLAVILRARKPIVDNCWTGETSSQRTDRVITCTIAATPLLMPFYFDYDLLLMAVPAVLFAGEMMTFAPGRPRRWSDRWLVRSWCAFFAVLMFNSPLASALRFGPIVPALAVIAGLSISRARRRPRADRASVETAQEIGQLLQERRAA
;
A
#
# COMPACT_ATOMS: atom_id res chain seq x y z
N MET A 1 -13.42 27.17 15.57
CA MET A 1 -14.62 27.27 14.72
C MET A 1 -15.73 26.45 15.37
N GLN A 2 -16.52 27.07 16.23
CA GLN A 2 -17.67 26.47 16.93
C GLN A 2 -18.88 27.33 16.57
N GLY A 3 -20.00 26.71 16.16
CA GLY A 3 -21.31 27.40 16.17
C GLY A 3 -22.08 27.50 14.85
N ARG A 4 -21.63 26.93 13.73
CA ARG A 4 -22.57 26.61 12.64
C ARG A 4 -23.00 25.18 12.83
N GLY A 5 -24.28 24.98 13.16
CA GLY A 5 -24.91 23.66 13.20
C GLY A 5 -24.60 22.90 11.91
N PRO A 6 -24.63 21.55 11.92
CA PRO A 6 -24.35 20.75 10.75
C PRO A 6 -25.28 21.24 9.63
N GLY A 7 -24.72 22.00 8.68
CA GLY A 7 -25.45 22.39 7.48
C GLY A 7 -25.93 21.12 6.81
N GLU A 8 -27.08 21.17 6.15
CA GLU A 8 -27.61 20.02 5.42
C GLU A 8 -26.50 19.39 4.58
N GLU A 9 -26.07 18.19 4.98
CA GLU A 9 -25.04 17.47 4.23
C GLU A 9 -25.62 17.16 2.86
N LEU A 10 -25.01 17.75 1.83
CA LEU A 10 -25.34 17.47 0.44
C LEU A 10 -25.36 15.94 0.22
N LEU A 11 -26.50 15.41 -0.23
CA LEU A 11 -26.67 13.98 -0.53
C LEU A 11 -25.54 13.43 -1.41
N ALA A 12 -25.04 14.26 -2.33
CA ALA A 12 -23.90 13.94 -3.20
C ALA A 12 -22.62 13.60 -2.40
N VAL A 13 -22.32 14.33 -1.33
CA VAL A 13 -21.15 14.07 -0.48
C VAL A 13 -21.32 12.75 0.26
N ARG A 14 -22.53 12.48 0.79
CA ARG A 14 -22.84 11.20 1.45
C ARG A 14 -22.65 10.01 0.52
N VAL A 15 -23.19 10.09 -0.69
CA VAL A 15 -23.05 9.03 -1.70
C VAL A 15 -21.60 8.83 -2.10
N LEU A 16 -20.85 9.91 -2.35
CA LEU A 16 -19.44 9.83 -2.71
C LEU A 16 -18.60 9.21 -1.59
N THR A 17 -18.84 9.61 -0.35
CA THR A 17 -18.19 9.04 0.83
C THR A 17 -18.51 7.55 0.96
N ALA A 18 -19.78 7.15 0.81
CA ALA A 18 -20.19 5.75 0.88
C ALA A 18 -19.50 4.91 -0.21
N ILE A 19 -19.41 5.41 -1.44
CA ILE A 19 -18.71 4.75 -2.54
C ILE A 19 -17.21 4.61 -2.22
N SER A 20 -16.57 5.67 -1.75
CA SER A 20 -15.14 5.67 -1.39
C SER A 20 -14.84 4.64 -0.29
N VAL A 21 -15.67 4.62 0.76
CA VAL A 21 -15.58 3.65 1.86
C VAL A 21 -15.77 2.22 1.32
N ALA A 22 -16.79 1.99 0.50
CA ALA A 22 -17.08 0.66 -0.06
C ALA A 22 -15.93 0.13 -0.93
N ILE A 23 -15.36 0.97 -1.82
CA ILE A 23 -14.23 0.61 -2.67
C ILE A 23 -13.00 0.28 -1.82
N THR A 24 -12.70 1.11 -0.82
CA THR A 24 -11.55 0.92 0.08
C THR A 24 -11.70 -0.35 0.90
N ALA A 25 -12.88 -0.57 1.49
CA ALA A 25 -13.19 -1.76 2.28
C ALA A 25 -13.13 -3.04 1.43
N ALA A 26 -13.67 -3.03 0.21
CA ALA A 26 -13.59 -4.15 -0.71
C ALA A 26 -12.14 -4.47 -1.11
N GLY A 27 -11.33 -3.43 -1.37
CA GLY A 27 -9.91 -3.57 -1.65
C GLY A 27 -9.14 -4.20 -0.50
N LEU A 28 -9.40 -3.75 0.74
CA LEU A 28 -8.79 -4.29 1.95
C LEU A 28 -9.23 -5.73 2.23
N LEU A 29 -10.52 -6.02 2.10
CA LEU A 29 -11.05 -7.37 2.25
C LEU A 29 -10.39 -8.33 1.25
N ALA A 30 -10.22 -7.92 -0.01
CA ALA A 30 -9.54 -8.73 -1.02
C ALA A 30 -8.06 -9.00 -0.66
N VAL A 31 -7.37 -8.04 -0.04
CA VAL A 31 -6.00 -8.21 0.48
C VAL A 31 -5.97 -9.21 1.64
N ILE A 32 -6.87 -9.07 2.61
CA ILE A 32 -6.97 -9.95 3.78
C ILE A 32 -7.30 -11.39 3.36
N LEU A 33 -8.34 -11.58 2.54
CA LEU A 33 -8.74 -12.90 2.06
C LEU A 33 -7.62 -13.60 1.29
N ARG A 34 -6.80 -12.83 0.58
CA ARG A 34 -5.64 -13.36 -0.11
C ARG A 34 -4.50 -13.73 0.84
N ALA A 35 -4.25 -12.91 1.86
CA ALA A 35 -3.22 -13.17 2.86
C ALA A 35 -3.49 -14.44 3.68
N ARG A 36 -4.75 -14.86 3.79
CA ARG A 36 -5.15 -16.13 4.44
C ARG A 36 -4.69 -17.39 3.69
N LYS A 37 -4.30 -17.30 2.42
CA LYS A 37 -3.85 -18.49 1.68
C LYS A 37 -2.46 -18.90 2.18
N PRO A 38 -2.28 -20.14 2.67
CA PRO A 38 -0.98 -20.62 3.09
C PRO A 38 -0.04 -20.62 1.90
N ILE A 39 1.09 -19.97 2.05
CA ILE A 39 2.13 -19.93 1.03
C ILE A 39 3.43 -20.25 1.73
N VAL A 40 4.11 -21.27 1.21
CA VAL A 40 5.45 -21.64 1.62
C VAL A 40 6.39 -20.49 1.27
N ASP A 41 7.24 -20.11 2.23
CA ASP A 41 8.28 -19.09 2.00
C ASP A 41 9.11 -19.48 0.78
N ASN A 42 9.22 -18.56 -0.17
CA ASN A 42 9.89 -18.85 -1.42
C ASN A 42 11.29 -18.23 -1.37
N CYS A 43 12.28 -19.07 -1.08
CA CYS A 43 13.69 -18.68 -0.97
C CYS A 43 14.23 -18.05 -2.26
N TRP A 44 13.65 -18.41 -3.42
CA TRP A 44 14.07 -17.90 -4.72
C TRP A 44 13.54 -16.50 -5.02
N THR A 45 12.36 -16.14 -4.51
CA THR A 45 11.80 -14.79 -4.72
C THR A 45 12.16 -13.83 -3.59
N GLY A 46 12.69 -14.34 -2.48
CA GLY A 46 12.92 -13.59 -1.23
C GLY A 46 11.62 -13.11 -0.58
N GLU A 47 10.47 -13.69 -0.97
CA GLU A 47 9.17 -13.28 -0.43
C GLU A 47 8.82 -14.17 0.75
N THR A 48 8.75 -13.55 1.92
CA THR A 48 8.42 -14.22 3.18
C THR A 48 6.97 -13.97 3.56
N SER A 49 6.42 -14.87 4.37
CA SER A 49 5.12 -14.70 5.04
C SER A 49 5.07 -13.39 5.84
N SER A 50 6.15 -13.04 6.55
CA SER A 50 6.30 -11.78 7.27
C SER A 50 6.13 -10.55 6.37
N GLN A 51 6.77 -10.49 5.20
CA GLN A 51 6.59 -9.37 4.27
C GLN A 51 5.15 -9.22 3.79
N ARG A 52 4.38 -10.32 3.66
CA ARG A 52 2.95 -10.21 3.31
C ARG A 52 2.14 -9.64 4.45
N THR A 53 2.40 -10.09 5.68
CA THR A 53 1.76 -9.55 6.87
C THR A 53 2.03 -8.05 6.99
N ASP A 54 3.27 -7.61 6.79
CA ASP A 54 3.64 -6.19 6.81
C ASP A 54 2.88 -5.38 5.76
N ARG A 55 2.72 -5.91 4.53
CA ARG A 55 1.92 -5.27 3.49
C ARG A 55 0.43 -5.20 3.86
N VAL A 56 -0.13 -6.21 4.51
CA VAL A 56 -1.52 -6.19 5.01
C VAL A 56 -1.66 -5.12 6.10
N ILE A 57 -0.77 -5.10 7.09
CA ILE A 57 -0.74 -4.09 8.16
C ILE A 57 -0.64 -2.69 7.57
N THR A 58 0.29 -2.49 6.62
CA THR A 58 0.47 -1.24 5.88
C THR A 58 -0.83 -0.80 5.20
N CYS A 59 -1.52 -1.70 4.49
CA CYS A 59 -2.78 -1.39 3.82
C CYS A 59 -3.89 -1.05 4.81
N THR A 60 -4.00 -1.81 5.90
CA THR A 60 -5.01 -1.56 6.94
C THR A 60 -4.80 -0.18 7.54
N ILE A 61 -3.59 0.14 8.02
CA ILE A 61 -3.29 1.41 8.65
C ILE A 61 -3.48 2.58 7.66
N ALA A 62 -3.03 2.45 6.41
CA ALA A 62 -3.20 3.49 5.41
C ALA A 62 -4.67 3.69 4.97
N ALA A 63 -5.50 2.65 5.08
CA ALA A 63 -6.93 2.72 4.78
C ALA A 63 -7.77 3.18 5.98
N THR A 64 -7.28 3.03 7.22
CA THR A 64 -7.98 3.48 8.42
C THR A 64 -8.40 4.95 8.29
N PRO A 65 -7.56 5.89 7.79
CA PRO A 65 -7.86 7.26 7.37
C PRO A 65 -8.93 7.51 6.30
N LEU A 66 -9.55 6.48 5.74
CA LEU A 66 -10.66 6.64 4.79
C LEU A 66 -11.98 5.99 5.25
N LEU A 67 -11.94 5.12 6.27
CA LEU A 67 -13.09 4.33 6.73
C LEU A 67 -13.86 4.93 7.93
N MET A 68 -13.28 5.90 8.63
CA MET A 68 -13.73 6.52 9.88
C MET A 68 -13.84 8.04 9.69
N PRO A 69 -15.00 8.62 9.36
CA PRO A 69 -15.12 10.02 8.90
C PRO A 69 -14.62 11.11 9.87
N PHE A 70 -14.32 10.79 11.13
CA PHE A 70 -13.77 11.70 12.13
C PHE A 70 -12.33 11.32 12.48
N TYR A 71 -11.36 11.86 11.74
CA TYR A 71 -9.94 11.66 12.03
C TYR A 71 -9.43 12.66 13.04
N PHE A 72 -8.64 12.16 14.00
CA PHE A 72 -7.83 12.98 14.88
C PHE A 72 -6.37 12.99 14.39
N ASP A 73 -5.60 14.01 14.77
CA ASP A 73 -4.19 14.17 14.37
C ASP A 73 -3.32 12.95 14.70
N TYR A 74 -3.74 12.11 15.64
CA TYR A 74 -3.07 10.84 15.98
C TYR A 74 -3.02 9.84 14.82
N ASP A 75 -4.00 9.86 13.91
CA ASP A 75 -4.04 8.93 12.78
C ASP A 75 -3.00 9.28 11.71
N LEU A 76 -2.56 10.55 11.64
CA LEU A 76 -1.43 10.95 10.81
C LEU A 76 -0.10 10.44 11.37
N LEU A 77 0.01 10.33 12.70
CA LEU A 77 1.18 9.70 13.33
C LEU A 77 1.21 8.19 13.03
N LEU A 78 0.04 7.54 12.95
CA LEU A 78 -0.03 6.14 12.54
C LEU A 78 0.49 5.92 11.11
N MET A 79 0.49 6.93 10.23
CA MET A 79 1.08 6.85 8.89
C MET A 79 2.61 6.69 8.90
N ALA A 80 3.29 6.90 10.03
CA ALA A 80 4.69 6.55 10.17
C ALA A 80 4.92 5.03 10.05
N VAL A 81 4.00 4.20 10.54
CA VAL A 81 4.10 2.73 10.48
C VAL A 81 4.15 2.21 9.03
N PRO A 82 3.16 2.50 8.15
CA PRO A 82 3.22 2.06 6.76
C PRO A 82 4.42 2.65 6.00
N ALA A 83 4.86 3.87 6.33
CA ALA A 83 6.05 4.46 5.73
C ALA A 83 7.33 3.69 6.09
N VAL A 84 7.50 3.32 7.36
CA VAL A 84 8.66 2.55 7.85
C VAL A 84 8.64 1.13 7.29
N LEU A 85 7.50 0.44 7.30
CA LEU A 85 7.38 -0.91 6.72
C LEU A 85 7.69 -0.89 5.22
N PHE A 86 7.21 0.12 4.50
CA PHE A 86 7.53 0.32 3.09
C PHE A 86 9.02 0.59 2.87
N ALA A 87 9.65 1.42 3.72
CA ALA A 87 11.08 1.71 3.65
C ALA A 87 11.94 0.48 3.95
N GLY A 88 11.58 -0.31 4.97
CA GLY A 88 12.24 -1.57 5.29
C GLY A 88 12.16 -2.56 4.12
N GLU A 89 11.00 -2.69 3.49
CA GLU A 89 10.86 -3.49 2.27
C GLU A 89 11.70 -2.90 1.12
N MET A 90 11.82 -1.56 0.99
CA MET A 90 12.68 -0.94 -0.03
C MET A 90 14.17 -1.22 0.17
N MET A 91 14.62 -1.43 1.41
CA MET A 91 16.01 -1.74 1.76
C MET A 91 16.38 -3.20 1.50
N THR A 92 15.41 -4.12 1.48
CA THR A 92 15.68 -5.55 1.20
C THR A 92 15.81 -5.87 -0.29
N PHE A 93 15.53 -4.91 -1.19
CA PHE A 93 15.70 -5.16 -2.62
C PHE A 93 17.17 -5.23 -3.01
N ALA A 94 17.53 -6.31 -3.71
CA ALA A 94 18.85 -6.48 -4.29
C ALA A 94 19.21 -5.30 -5.23
N PRO A 95 20.46 -4.80 -5.17
CA PRO A 95 20.95 -3.80 -6.10
C PRO A 95 20.72 -4.24 -7.55
N GLY A 96 20.27 -3.32 -8.41
CA GLY A 96 20.03 -3.59 -9.84
C GLY A 96 18.65 -4.14 -10.20
N ARG A 97 17.80 -4.52 -9.23
CA ARG A 97 16.42 -4.92 -9.56
C ARG A 97 15.59 -3.71 -9.99
N PRO A 98 14.96 -3.69 -11.18
CA PRO A 98 14.18 -2.54 -11.63
C PRO A 98 12.98 -2.31 -10.71
N ARG A 99 12.91 -1.12 -10.10
CA ARG A 99 11.75 -0.70 -9.28
C ARG A 99 10.49 -0.69 -10.13
N ARG A 100 9.43 -1.35 -9.64
CA ARG A 100 8.14 -1.37 -10.32
C ARG A 100 7.51 0.02 -10.32
N TRP A 101 6.68 0.27 -11.32
CA TRP A 101 6.05 1.57 -11.53
C TRP A 101 5.30 2.09 -10.29
N SER A 102 4.47 1.26 -9.64
CA SER A 102 3.75 1.71 -8.43
C SER A 102 4.66 2.07 -7.27
N ASP A 103 5.84 1.45 -7.15
CA ASP A 103 6.71 1.67 -5.99
C ASP A 103 7.31 3.07 -6.13
N ARG A 104 7.64 3.46 -7.37
CA ARG A 104 8.03 4.83 -7.71
C ARG A 104 6.91 5.82 -7.44
N TRP A 105 5.67 5.49 -7.83
CA TRP A 105 4.52 6.34 -7.54
C TRP A 105 4.23 6.42 -6.04
N LEU A 106 4.37 5.33 -5.29
CA LEU A 106 4.15 5.33 -3.86
C LEU A 106 5.17 6.22 -3.14
N VAL A 107 6.45 6.16 -3.52
CA VAL A 107 7.47 7.12 -3.03
C VAL A 107 7.06 8.57 -3.35
N ARG A 108 6.67 8.85 -4.59
CA ARG A 108 6.24 10.19 -5.00
C ARG A 108 5.00 10.65 -4.22
N SER A 109 4.04 9.77 -3.99
CA SER A 109 2.84 10.05 -3.21
C SER A 109 3.16 10.31 -1.75
N TRP A 110 4.12 9.60 -1.16
CA TRP A 110 4.63 9.88 0.19
C TRP A 110 5.28 11.26 0.28
N CYS A 111 6.14 11.62 -0.68
CA CYS A 111 6.74 12.96 -0.73
C CYS A 111 5.67 14.05 -0.91
N ALA A 112 4.70 13.84 -1.79
CA ALA A 112 3.60 14.77 -2.01
C ALA A 112 2.72 14.91 -0.78
N PHE A 113 2.41 13.79 -0.10
CA PHE A 113 1.65 13.79 1.16
C PHE A 113 2.38 14.56 2.26
N PHE A 114 3.69 14.38 2.40
CA PHE A 114 4.49 15.15 3.34
C PHE A 114 4.42 16.66 3.05
N ALA A 115 4.55 17.05 1.78
CA ALA A 115 4.37 18.45 1.38
C ALA A 115 2.96 18.96 1.71
N VAL A 116 1.92 18.17 1.43
CA VAL A 116 0.53 18.50 1.77
C VAL A 116 0.36 18.72 3.27
N LEU A 117 1.00 17.91 4.12
CA LEU A 117 0.97 18.11 5.58
C LEU A 117 1.62 19.43 5.99
N MET A 118 2.78 19.77 5.43
CA MET A 118 3.47 21.03 5.74
C MET A 118 2.68 22.26 5.32
N PHE A 119 1.93 22.16 4.23
CA PHE A 119 1.14 23.26 3.69
C PHE A 119 -0.36 23.12 3.98
N ASN A 120 -0.77 22.24 4.90
CA ASN A 120 -2.19 21.91 5.08
C ASN A 120 -3.02 23.15 5.45
N SER A 121 -2.54 24.00 6.37
CA SER A 121 -3.28 25.20 6.78
C SER A 121 -3.46 26.23 5.64
N PRO A 122 -2.40 26.62 4.91
CA PRO A 122 -2.54 27.47 3.71
C PRO A 122 -3.39 26.84 2.60
N LEU A 123 -3.24 25.53 2.35
CA LEU A 123 -3.98 24.85 1.29
C LEU A 123 -5.46 24.70 1.64
N ALA A 124 -5.79 24.40 2.90
CA ALA A 124 -7.17 24.27 3.35
C ALA A 124 -7.92 25.60 3.26
N SER A 125 -7.26 26.72 3.57
CA SER A 125 -7.87 28.05 3.43
C SER A 125 -8.06 28.46 1.97
N ALA A 126 -7.11 28.11 1.09
CA ALA A 126 -7.19 28.43 -0.33
C ALA A 126 -8.19 27.56 -1.10
N LEU A 127 -8.14 26.24 -0.93
CA LEU A 127 -8.89 25.28 -1.74
C LEU A 127 -10.32 25.05 -1.24
N ARG A 128 -10.63 25.43 0.01
CA ARG A 128 -11.89 25.13 0.70
C ARG A 128 -12.21 23.63 0.84
N PHE A 129 -11.31 22.74 0.42
CA PHE A 129 -11.36 21.30 0.65
C PHE A 129 -10.00 20.82 1.20
N GLY A 130 -10.00 19.74 1.99
CA GLY A 130 -8.80 19.18 2.58
C GLY A 130 -8.01 18.31 1.58
N PRO A 131 -6.81 18.69 1.12
CA PRO A 131 -6.01 17.90 0.19
C PRO A 131 -5.46 16.60 0.78
N ILE A 132 -5.54 16.43 2.11
CA ILE A 132 -5.09 15.24 2.82
C ILE A 132 -5.88 13.99 2.40
N VAL A 133 -7.21 14.09 2.29
CA VAL A 133 -8.08 12.96 1.96
C VAL A 133 -7.74 12.32 0.61
N PRO A 134 -7.64 13.07 -0.51
CA PRO A 134 -7.26 12.47 -1.78
C PRO A 134 -5.82 11.93 -1.77
N ALA A 135 -4.89 12.58 -1.05
CA ALA A 135 -3.53 12.07 -0.91
C ALA A 135 -3.48 10.71 -0.19
N LEU A 136 -4.25 10.56 0.89
CA LEU A 136 -4.43 9.29 1.61
C LEU A 136 -5.08 8.23 0.72
N ALA A 137 -6.11 8.59 -0.05
CA ALA A 137 -6.76 7.68 -1.00
C ALA A 137 -5.77 7.11 -2.02
N VAL A 138 -4.87 7.95 -2.55
CA VAL A 138 -3.80 7.50 -3.45
C VAL A 138 -2.82 6.56 -2.76
N ILE A 139 -2.36 6.88 -1.54
CA ILE A 139 -1.43 6.04 -0.78
C ILE A 139 -2.07 4.68 -0.43
N ALA A 140 -3.32 4.68 0.04
CA ALA A 140 -4.07 3.49 0.35
C ALA A 140 -4.28 2.62 -0.90
N GLY A 141 -4.69 3.23 -2.03
CA GLY A 141 -4.88 2.53 -3.30
C GLY A 141 -3.60 1.90 -3.84
N LEU A 142 -2.48 2.63 -3.79
CA LEU A 142 -1.17 2.10 -4.19
C LEU A 142 -0.68 0.99 -3.26
N SER A 143 -0.91 1.11 -1.95
CA SER A 143 -0.62 0.08 -0.96
C SER A 143 -1.43 -1.19 -1.21
N ILE A 144 -2.75 -1.07 -1.39
CA ILE A 144 -3.65 -2.19 -1.73
C ILE A 144 -3.21 -2.85 -3.03
N SER A 145 -2.92 -2.05 -4.07
CA SER A 145 -2.42 -2.55 -5.35
C SER A 145 -1.09 -3.31 -5.20
N ARG A 146 -0.21 -2.85 -4.30
CA ARG A 146 1.04 -3.54 -3.96
C ARG A 146 0.80 -4.86 -3.24
N ALA A 147 -0.06 -4.88 -2.21
CA ALA A 147 -0.38 -6.09 -1.45
C ALA A 147 -1.09 -7.16 -2.29
N ARG A 148 -1.84 -6.77 -3.32
CA ARG A 148 -2.47 -7.70 -4.29
C ARG A 148 -1.50 -8.26 -5.34
N ARG A 149 -0.20 -7.96 -5.29
CA ARG A 149 0.74 -8.48 -6.29
C ARG A 149 1.04 -9.94 -6.06
N ARG A 150 1.07 -10.71 -7.15
CA ARG A 150 1.66 -12.04 -7.13
C ARG A 150 3.19 -11.88 -7.06
N PRO A 151 3.89 -12.72 -6.28
CA PRO A 151 5.32 -12.90 -6.45
C PRO A 151 5.54 -13.12 -7.94
N ARG A 152 6.33 -12.25 -8.58
CA ARG A 152 6.73 -12.52 -9.95
C ARG A 152 7.86 -13.53 -9.78
N ALA A 153 7.61 -14.78 -10.17
CA ALA A 153 8.69 -15.74 -10.33
C ALA A 153 9.72 -15.06 -11.21
N ASP A 154 10.91 -14.82 -10.67
CA ASP A 154 11.96 -14.17 -11.43
C ASP A 154 12.31 -15.14 -12.55
N ARG A 155 12.11 -14.76 -13.82
CA ARG A 155 12.37 -15.69 -14.92
C ARG A 155 13.79 -16.21 -14.87
N ALA A 156 14.74 -15.34 -14.50
CA ALA A 156 16.12 -15.72 -14.23
C ALA A 156 16.23 -16.81 -13.16
N SER A 157 15.50 -16.70 -12.03
CA SER A 157 15.51 -17.75 -11.00
C SER A 157 14.91 -19.07 -11.48
N VAL A 158 13.91 -19.03 -12.36
CA VAL A 158 13.32 -20.24 -12.97
C VAL A 158 14.29 -20.86 -13.96
N GLU A 159 14.93 -20.05 -14.81
CA GLU A 159 15.95 -20.48 -15.77
C GLU A 159 17.15 -21.10 -15.05
N THR A 160 17.70 -20.44 -14.01
CA THR A 160 18.80 -21.00 -13.21
C THR A 160 18.40 -22.29 -12.49
N ALA A 161 17.17 -22.37 -11.95
CA ALA A 161 16.69 -23.60 -11.33
C ALA A 161 16.52 -24.74 -12.35
N GLN A 162 16.09 -24.42 -13.58
CA GLN A 162 16.01 -25.37 -14.69
C GLN A 162 17.40 -25.85 -15.13
N GLU A 163 18.37 -24.94 -15.27
CA GLU A 163 19.77 -25.27 -15.60
C GLU A 163 20.40 -26.17 -14.53
N ILE A 164 20.25 -25.83 -13.24
CA ILE A 164 20.74 -26.66 -12.13
C ILE A 164 20.06 -28.05 -12.16
N GLY A 165 18.75 -28.10 -12.43
CA GLY A 165 18.02 -29.34 -12.58
C GLY A 165 18.57 -30.22 -13.71
N GLN A 166 18.88 -29.63 -14.86
CA GLN A 166 19.48 -30.33 -16.01
C GLN A 166 20.88 -30.86 -15.67
N LEU A 167 21.74 -30.04 -15.08
CA LEU A 167 23.10 -30.44 -14.68
C LEU A 167 23.08 -31.60 -13.67
N LEU A 168 22.12 -31.61 -12.74
CA LEU A 168 21.96 -32.71 -11.78
C LEU A 168 21.44 -33.99 -12.43
N GLN A 169 20.62 -33.88 -13.49
CA GLN A 169 20.16 -35.03 -14.26
C GLN A 169 21.30 -35.64 -15.08
N GLU A 170 22.10 -34.81 -15.75
CA GLU A 170 23.28 -35.26 -16.50
C GLU A 170 24.29 -35.98 -15.60
N ARG A 171 24.58 -35.43 -14.41
CA ARG A 171 25.47 -36.06 -13.42
C ARG A 171 24.97 -37.39 -12.86
N ARG A 172 23.67 -37.69 -12.96
CA ARG A 172 23.11 -38.98 -12.53
C ARG A 172 23.09 -40.02 -13.64
N ALA A 173 23.20 -39.58 -14.90
CA ALA A 173 23.21 -40.46 -16.06
C ALA A 173 24.61 -40.93 -16.44
N ALA A 174 25.65 -40.22 -15.99
CA ALA A 174 27.06 -40.59 -16.10
C ALA A 174 27.51 -41.45 -14.92
#